data_AF-A0A7V5W6K3-F1
#
_entry.id   AF-A0A7V5W6K3-F1
#
_cell.length_a   1.000
_cell.length_b   1.000
_cell.length_c   1.000
_cell.angle_alpha   90.00
_cell.angle_beta   90.00
_cell.angle_gamma   90.00
#
_symmetry.space_group_name_H-M   'P 1'
#
loop_
_entity.id
_entity.type
_entity.pdbx_description
1 polymer ?
#
loop_
_entity_poly.entity_id
_entity_poly.type
_entity_poly.pdbx_seq_one_letter_code
_entity_poly.pdbx_strand_id
1 'polypeptide(L)'
;MLGSLRAGIRRRHVVYFLFGLFLVASALLQYRIKVSEFGKRIPEGLSEGDPAPTFTLPDLDGARVALEEMRGKIVVLDFWATWCGPCRTQ
;
A
#
# COMPACT_ATOMS: atom_id res chain seq x y z
N MET A 1 26.87 57.53 9.86
CA MET A 1 27.44 57.17 8.54
C MET A 1 27.91 55.71 8.68
N LEU A 2 27.17 54.67 8.29
CA LEU A 2 26.70 54.20 6.97
C LEU A 2 27.33 52.80 6.78
N GLY A 3 26.52 51.75 6.70
CA GLY A 3 27.04 50.42 6.32
C GLY A 3 26.23 49.19 6.76
N SER A 4 24.91 49.26 6.73
CA SER A 4 24.03 48.11 6.96
C SER A 4 24.35 46.95 6.00
N LEU A 5 24.56 45.77 6.59
CA LEU A 5 24.51 44.41 6.07
C LEU A 5 23.79 44.25 4.73
N ARG A 6 24.54 44.09 3.63
CA ARG A 6 24.03 43.41 2.42
C ARG A 6 24.55 41.98 2.40
N ALA A 7 23.80 41.08 3.01
CA ALA A 7 23.88 39.65 2.71
C ALA A 7 23.44 39.47 1.24
N GLY A 8 24.41 39.53 0.33
CA GLY A 8 24.21 39.48 -1.12
C GLY A 8 23.85 38.08 -1.61
N ILE A 9 22.63 37.64 -1.34
CA ILE A 9 22.06 36.46 -2.00
C ILE A 9 21.69 36.88 -3.42
N ARG A 10 22.50 36.49 -4.40
CA ARG A 10 22.34 36.84 -5.83
C ARG A 10 20.93 36.42 -6.30
N ARG A 11 20.21 37.28 -7.04
CA ARG A 11 18.84 36.99 -7.58
C ARG A 11 18.73 35.62 -8.25
N ARG A 12 19.82 35.15 -8.89
CA ARG A 12 19.93 33.79 -9.46
C ARG A 12 19.84 32.69 -8.40
N HIS A 13 20.49 32.85 -7.25
CA HIS A 13 20.43 31.90 -6.14
C HIS A 13 19.04 31.85 -5.53
N VAL A 14 18.34 33.00 -5.43
CA VAL A 14 16.94 33.04 -4.99
C VAL A 14 16.04 32.26 -5.95
N VAL A 15 16.21 32.45 -7.26
CA VAL A 15 15.44 31.73 -8.29
C VAL A 15 15.72 30.23 -8.25
N TYR A 16 16.99 29.81 -8.16
CA TYR A 16 17.33 28.38 -8.05
C TYR A 16 16.84 27.75 -6.76
N PHE A 17 16.86 28.49 -5.64
CA PHE A 17 16.33 28.01 -4.37
C PHE A 17 14.81 27.82 -4.43
N LEU A 18 14.06 28.78 -5.00
CA LEU A 18 12.61 28.65 -5.20
C LEU A 18 12.26 27.51 -6.17
N PHE A 19 13.01 27.35 -7.26
CA PHE A 19 12.83 26.24 -8.19
C PHE A 19 13.12 24.89 -7.53
N GLY A 20 14.20 24.78 -6.75
CA GLY A 20 14.53 23.58 -6.00
C GLY A 20 13.47 23.23 -4.95
N LEU A 21 12.99 24.20 -4.18
CA LEU A 21 11.89 24.00 -3.23
C LEU A 21 10.60 23.55 -3.92
N PHE A 22 10.28 24.13 -5.09
CA PHE A 22 9.10 23.73 -5.86
C PHE A 22 9.20 22.29 -6.37
N LEU A 23 10.37 21.86 -6.87
CA LEU A 23 10.60 20.48 -7.31
C LEU A 23 10.53 19.48 -6.16
N VAL A 24 11.08 19.84 -5.00
CA VAL A 24 11.00 18.98 -3.80
C VAL A 24 9.56 18.88 -3.30
N ALA A 25 8.83 20.00 -3.23
CA ALA A 25 7.44 20.01 -2.80
C ALA A 25 6.53 19.22 -3.76
N SER A 26 6.74 19.35 -5.08
CA SER A 26 5.97 18.59 -6.07
C SER A 26 6.28 17.09 -6.01
N ALA A 27 7.54 16.71 -5.84
CA ALA A 27 7.94 15.31 -5.67
C ALA A 27 7.33 14.69 -4.40
N LEU A 28 7.35 15.41 -3.28
CA LEU A 28 6.71 14.96 -2.03
C LEU A 28 5.20 14.83 -2.18
N LEU A 29 4.55 15.78 -2.84
CA LEU A 29 3.11 15.74 -3.12
C LEU A 29 2.76 14.53 -4.01
N GLN A 30 3.49 14.33 -5.10
CA GLN A 30 3.29 13.20 -6.00
C GLN A 30 3.55 11.84 -5.32
N TYR A 31 4.51 11.78 -4.40
CA TYR A 31 4.77 10.58 -3.61
C TYR A 31 3.57 10.22 -2.72
N ARG A 32 2.96 11.20 -2.04
CA ARG A 32 1.77 10.95 -1.18
C ARG A 32 0.56 10.47 -1.97
N ILE A 33 0.30 11.05 -3.15
CA ILE A 33 -0.81 10.64 -4.02
C ILE A 33 -0.67 9.18 -4.48
N LYS A 34 0.54 8.73 -4.85
CA LYS A 34 0.77 7.32 -5.24
C LYS A 34 0.50 6.34 -4.11
N VAL A 35 0.77 6.72 -2.85
CA VAL A 35 0.56 5.84 -1.69
C VAL A 35 -0.92 5.63 -1.37
N SER A 36 -1.79 6.64 -1.55
CA SER A 36 -3.22 6.47 -1.26
C SER A 36 -3.96 5.58 -2.29
N GLU A 37 -3.49 5.55 -3.53
CA GLU A 37 -4.06 4.72 -4.60
C GLU A 37 -3.95 3.22 -4.31
N PHE A 38 -2.85 2.78 -3.72
CA PHE A 38 -2.63 1.36 -3.41
C PHE A 38 -3.64 0.86 -2.36
N GLY A 39 -3.88 1.65 -1.31
CA GLY A 39 -4.82 1.29 -0.25
C GLY A 39 -6.29 1.29 -0.71
N LYS A 40 -6.64 2.08 -1.74
CA LYS A 40 -8.03 2.21 -2.20
C LYS A 40 -8.53 1.02 -3.03
N ARG A 41 -7.62 0.12 -3.49
CA ARG A 41 -7.98 -1.03 -4.33
C ARG A 41 -8.25 -2.31 -3.55
N ILE A 42 -8.08 -2.31 -2.23
CA ILE A 42 -8.39 -3.47 -1.39
C ILE A 42 -9.84 -3.28 -0.92
N PRO A 43 -10.79 -4.17 -1.31
CA PRO A 43 -12.14 -4.12 -0.77
C PRO A 43 -12.09 -4.26 0.76
N GLU A 44 -13.02 -3.61 1.47
CA GLU A 44 -13.19 -3.82 2.91
C GLU A 44 -13.31 -5.33 3.18
N GLY A 45 -12.44 -5.84 4.05
CA GLY A 45 -12.37 -7.25 4.39
C GLY A 45 -13.51 -7.68 5.31
N LEU A 46 -13.53 -8.98 5.63
CA LEU A 46 -14.45 -9.55 6.63
C LEU A 46 -14.07 -9.05 8.03
N SER A 47 -15.06 -8.76 8.85
CA SER A 47 -14.92 -8.47 10.28
C SER A 47 -15.08 -9.74 11.13
N GLU A 48 -14.60 -9.69 12.37
CA GLU A 48 -14.81 -10.79 13.32
C GLU A 48 -16.30 -11.04 13.54
N GLY A 49 -16.72 -12.31 13.44
CA GLY A 49 -18.11 -12.71 13.57
C GLY A 49 -18.92 -12.67 12.27
N ASP A 50 -18.38 -12.08 11.19
CA ASP A 50 -19.00 -12.18 9.88
C ASP A 50 -19.06 -13.65 9.43
N PRO A 51 -20.16 -14.07 8.77
CA PRO A 51 -20.21 -15.40 8.19
C PRO A 51 -19.14 -15.51 7.10
N ALA A 52 -18.35 -16.59 7.15
CA ALA A 52 -17.39 -16.89 6.10
C ALA A 52 -18.13 -17.01 4.74
N PRO A 53 -17.66 -16.34 3.67
CA PRO A 53 -18.24 -16.46 2.34
C PRO A 53 -18.25 -17.91 1.86
N THR A 54 -19.33 -18.27 1.18
CA THR A 54 -19.45 -19.59 0.57
C THR A 54 -18.50 -19.69 -0.62
N PHE A 55 -17.80 -20.81 -0.73
CA PHE A 55 -16.97 -21.10 -1.88
C PHE A 55 -16.90 -22.60 -2.13
N THR A 56 -16.64 -22.92 -3.39
CA THR A 56 -16.30 -24.27 -3.80
C THR A 56 -15.08 -24.18 -4.73
N LEU A 57 -14.00 -24.84 -4.36
CA LEU A 57 -12.72 -24.80 -5.07
C LEU A 57 -12.27 -26.22 -5.43
N PRO A 58 -11.55 -26.40 -6.55
CA PRO A 58 -10.86 -27.66 -6.76
C PRO A 58 -9.72 -27.79 -5.75
N ASP A 59 -9.51 -28.98 -5.21
CA ASP A 59 -8.28 -29.32 -4.51
C ASP A 59 -7.13 -29.58 -5.51
N LEU A 60 -5.99 -30.05 -5.00
CA LEU A 60 -4.80 -30.31 -5.81
C LEU A 60 -4.98 -31.50 -6.78
N ASP A 61 -5.92 -32.40 -6.50
CA ASP A 61 -6.26 -33.55 -7.33
C ASP A 61 -7.44 -33.23 -8.29
N GLY A 62 -8.00 -32.03 -8.20
CA GLY A 62 -9.10 -31.54 -9.03
C GLY A 62 -10.49 -31.86 -8.49
N ALA A 63 -10.61 -32.52 -7.32
CA ALA A 63 -11.89 -32.77 -6.70
C ALA A 63 -12.48 -31.48 -6.13
N ARG A 64 -13.81 -31.34 -6.18
CA ARG A 64 -14.49 -30.13 -5.70
C ARG A 64 -14.67 -30.22 -4.19
N VAL A 65 -14.22 -29.20 -3.48
CA VAL A 65 -14.36 -29.05 -2.03
C VAL A 65 -15.17 -27.79 -1.74
N ALA A 66 -16.24 -27.93 -0.98
CA ALA A 66 -17.09 -26.81 -0.56
C ALA A 66 -16.89 -26.48 0.92
N LEU A 67 -16.88 -25.20 1.29
CA LEU A 67 -16.71 -24.78 2.70
C LEU A 67 -17.84 -25.33 3.59
N GLU A 68 -19.03 -25.49 3.05
CA GLU A 68 -20.23 -26.00 3.73
C GLU A 68 -20.06 -27.43 4.24
N GLU A 69 -19.25 -28.24 3.56
CA GLU A 69 -18.95 -29.62 3.96
C GLU A 69 -18.13 -29.69 5.26
N MET A 70 -17.48 -28.59 5.64
CA MET A 70 -16.68 -28.49 6.86
C MET A 70 -17.46 -27.93 8.06
N ARG A 71 -18.76 -27.69 7.93
CA ARG A 71 -19.60 -27.19 9.04
C ARG A 71 -19.52 -28.11 10.26
N GLY A 72 -19.53 -27.49 11.44
CA GLY A 72 -19.39 -28.19 12.73
C GLY A 72 -17.95 -28.46 13.15
N LYS A 73 -16.96 -28.08 12.33
CA LYS A 73 -15.53 -28.13 12.68
C LYS A 73 -14.96 -26.72 12.81
N ILE A 74 -13.91 -26.59 13.62
CA ILE A 74 -13.05 -25.40 13.59
C ILE A 74 -12.14 -25.52 12.36
N VAL A 75 -12.22 -24.54 11.47
CA VAL A 75 -11.45 -24.50 10.22
C VAL A 75 -10.58 -23.25 10.22
N VAL A 76 -9.31 -23.42 9.87
CA VAL A 76 -8.35 -22.32 9.65
C VAL A 76 -8.05 -22.28 8.16
N LEU A 77 -8.18 -21.10 7.55
CA LEU A 77 -7.83 -20.89 6.15
C LEU A 77 -6.48 -20.18 6.07
N ASP A 78 -5.55 -20.79 5.34
CA ASP A 78 -4.23 -20.22 5.06
C ASP A 78 -4.13 -19.87 3.57
N PHE A 79 -3.94 -18.58 3.27
CA PHE A 79 -3.89 -18.05 1.91
C PHE A 79 -2.44 -17.85 1.46
N TRP A 80 -1.94 -18.73 0.61
CA TRP A 80 -0.57 -18.70 0.11
C TRP A 80 -0.48 -19.03 -1.39
N ALA A 81 0.71 -18.85 -1.96
CA ALA A 81 1.01 -19.27 -3.32
C ALA A 81 2.50 -19.58 -3.51
N THR A 82 2.84 -20.41 -4.50
CA THR A 82 4.25 -20.79 -4.81
C THR A 82 5.13 -19.60 -5.18
N TRP A 83 4.53 -18.55 -5.73
CA TRP A 83 5.18 -17.29 -6.10
C TRP A 83 5.08 -16.22 -5.00
N CYS A 84 4.40 -16.49 -3.89
CA CYS A 84 4.32 -15.55 -2.77
C CYS A 84 5.67 -15.53 -2.02
N GLY A 85 6.46 -14.48 -2.27
CA GLY A 85 7.78 -14.31 -1.65
C GLY A 85 7.78 -14.46 -0.13
N PRO A 86 6.98 -13.65 0.60
CA PRO A 86 6.88 -13.73 2.06
C PRO A 86 6.30 -15.05 2.60
N CYS A 87 5.36 -15.67 1.86
CA CYS A 87 4.70 -16.90 2.33
C CYS A 87 5.67 -18.09 2.43
N ARG A 88 6.75 -18.09 1.65
CA ARG A 88 7.77 -19.17 1.69
C ARG A 88 8.63 -19.17 2.96
N THR A 89 8.55 -18.12 3.77
CA THR A 89 9.32 -17.96 5.01
C THR A 89 8.45 -17.94 6.26
N GLN A 90 7.15 -18.29 6.13
CA GLN A 90 6.22 -18.38 7.26
C GLN A 90 6.52 -19.58 8.17
#